data_AF-A0A956Z5X7-F1
#
_entry.id   AF-A0A956Z5X7-F1
#
_cell.length_a   1.000
_cell.length_b   1.000
_cell.length_c   1.000
_cell.angle_alpha   90.00
_cell.angle_beta   90.00
_cell.angle_gamma   90.00
#
_symmetry.space_group_name_H-M   'P 1'
#
loop_
_entity.id
_entity.type
_entity.pdbx_description
1 polymer ?
#
loop_
_entity_poly.entity_id
_entity_poly.type
_entity_poly.pdbx_seq_one_letter_code
_entity_poly.pdbx_strand_id
1 'polypeptide(L)'
;MPKIETLNLAHYDSATGIFSLSRSEDSSLAHVSLRLEGEYLAVSTSYGPLEIALRPRVEELKRVLRMLQPVDGLQFSRQLGSGQTSIGLGLQSDGRLLIRPAVIGDASGYIAINLALAPEARVALFEWLGV
;
A
#
# COMPACT_ATOMS: atom_id res chain seq x y z
N MET A 1 -0.46 13.67 -14.43
CA MET A 1 -0.27 13.17 -13.05
C MET A 1 -1.09 11.90 -12.87
N PRO A 2 -0.58 10.87 -12.17
CA PRO A 2 -1.33 9.64 -11.91
C PRO A 2 -2.58 9.93 -11.06
N LYS A 3 -3.70 9.26 -11.35
CA LYS A 3 -4.90 9.33 -10.50
C LYS A 3 -4.62 8.62 -9.18
N ILE A 4 -4.79 9.32 -8.06
CA ILE A 4 -4.58 8.80 -6.69
C ILE A 4 -5.94 8.67 -6.01
N GLU A 5 -6.21 7.49 -5.45
CA GLU A 5 -7.42 7.23 -4.67
C GLU A 5 -7.10 7.28 -3.18
N THR A 6 -7.93 7.98 -2.39
CA THR A 6 -7.69 8.10 -0.94
C THR A 6 -8.48 7.04 -0.16
N LEU A 7 -7.80 6.27 0.67
CA LEU A 7 -8.38 5.29 1.59
C LEU A 7 -8.32 5.85 3.01
N ASN A 8 -9.46 5.85 3.69
CA ASN A 8 -9.65 6.47 5.00
C ASN A 8 -10.19 5.51 6.05
N LEU A 9 -10.65 4.33 5.65
CA LEU A 9 -11.11 3.28 6.56
C LEU A 9 -10.02 2.22 6.72
N ALA A 10 -9.82 1.79 7.96
CA ALA A 10 -8.94 0.68 8.32
C ALA A 10 -9.71 -0.29 9.22
N HIS A 11 -9.65 -1.57 8.92
CA HIS A 11 -10.35 -2.62 9.68
C HIS A 11 -9.46 -3.85 9.82
N TYR A 12 -9.32 -4.37 11.04
CA TYR A 12 -8.64 -5.63 11.30
C TYR A 12 -9.64 -6.69 11.74
N ASP A 13 -9.74 -7.76 10.96
CA ASP A 13 -10.53 -8.94 11.32
C ASP A 13 -9.62 -9.95 12.03
N SER A 14 -9.81 -10.13 13.33
CA SER A 14 -9.03 -11.07 14.15
C SER A 14 -9.30 -12.54 13.83
N ALA A 15 -10.47 -12.89 13.26
CA ALA A 15 -10.81 -14.26 12.93
C ALA A 15 -10.07 -14.73 11.67
N THR A 16 -9.94 -13.85 10.67
CA THR A 16 -9.22 -14.15 9.42
C THR A 16 -7.77 -13.66 9.46
N GLY A 17 -7.42 -12.75 10.36
CA GLY A 17 -6.11 -12.09 10.40
C GLY A 17 -5.89 -11.12 9.23
N ILE A 18 -6.95 -10.69 8.56
CA ILE A 18 -6.89 -9.76 7.43
C ILE A 18 -7.01 -8.33 7.94
N PHE A 19 -6.09 -7.49 7.51
CA PHE A 19 -6.14 -6.04 7.70
C PHE A 19 -6.54 -5.38 6.37
N SER A 20 -7.67 -4.69 6.38
CA SER A 20 -8.26 -4.07 5.19
C SER A 20 -8.20 -2.55 5.26
N LEU A 21 -7.88 -1.93 4.12
CA LEU A 21 -7.95 -0.49 3.91
C LEU A 21 -8.89 -0.21 2.75
N SER A 22 -9.83 0.72 2.92
CA SER A 22 -10.79 1.07 1.87
C SER A 22 -11.23 2.53 1.94
N ARG A 23 -11.87 2.99 0.86
CA ARG A 23 -12.59 4.27 0.85
C ARG A 23 -14.01 4.16 1.41
N SER A 24 -14.64 3.00 1.24
CA SER A 24 -15.99 2.72 1.73
C SER A 24 -16.15 1.22 1.99
N GLU A 25 -17.31 0.83 2.53
CA GLU A 25 -17.68 -0.59 2.69
C GLU A 25 -18.03 -1.27 1.35
N ASP A 26 -18.28 -0.50 0.29
CA ASP A 26 -18.48 -1.04 -1.06
C ASP A 26 -17.16 -1.57 -1.64
N SER A 27 -17.12 -2.87 -1.92
CA SER A 27 -15.97 -3.60 -2.46
C SER A 27 -15.69 -3.31 -3.94
N SER A 28 -16.59 -2.61 -4.64
CA SER A 28 -16.36 -2.17 -6.02
C SER A 28 -15.39 -0.97 -6.13
N LEU A 29 -15.13 -0.30 -5.00
CA LEU A 29 -14.18 0.81 -4.89
C LEU A 29 -12.78 0.30 -4.49
N ALA A 30 -11.82 1.22 -4.41
CA ALA A 30 -10.45 0.86 -4.08
C ALA A 30 -10.36 0.17 -2.71
N HIS A 31 -9.70 -0.98 -2.70
CA HIS A 31 -9.53 -1.82 -1.53
C HIS A 31 -8.10 -2.36 -1.46
N VAL A 32 -7.55 -2.45 -0.26
CA VAL A 32 -6.29 -3.15 0.02
C VAL A 32 -6.53 -4.15 1.12
N SER A 33 -6.16 -5.39 0.89
CA SER A 33 -6.16 -6.45 1.89
C SER A 33 -4.73 -6.87 2.20
N LEU A 34 -4.42 -6.96 3.49
CA LEU A 34 -3.09 -7.29 4.00
C LEU A 34 -3.20 -8.49 4.94
N ARG A 35 -2.26 -9.42 4.84
CA ARG A 35 -2.17 -10.57 5.76
C ARG A 35 -0.72 -10.95 6.00
N LEU A 36 -0.36 -11.20 7.26
CA LEU A 36 0.95 -11.73 7.61
C LEU A 36 1.01 -13.23 7.32
N GLU A 37 2.04 -13.65 6.60
CA GLU A 37 2.30 -15.04 6.18
C GLU A 37 3.76 -15.39 6.49
N GLY A 38 4.05 -15.66 7.76
CA GLY A 38 5.42 -15.85 8.23
C GLY A 38 6.25 -14.58 8.07
N GLU A 39 7.32 -14.65 7.28
CA GLU A 39 8.21 -13.51 7.00
C GLU A 39 7.69 -12.57 5.89
N TYR A 40 6.58 -12.92 5.23
CA TYR A 40 6.02 -12.19 4.11
C TYR A 40 4.70 -11.53 4.48
N LEU A 41 4.43 -10.38 3.87
CA LEU A 41 3.14 -9.70 3.94
C LEU A 41 2.43 -9.96 2.61
N ALA A 42 1.36 -10.75 2.61
CA ALA A 42 0.47 -10.82 1.46
C ALA A 42 -0.28 -9.49 1.34
N VAL A 43 -0.15 -8.84 0.19
CA VAL A 43 -0.83 -7.58 -0.14
C VAL A 43 -1.65 -7.83 -1.39
N SER A 44 -2.95 -7.65 -1.31
CA SER A 44 -3.82 -7.52 -2.49
C SER A 44 -4.33 -6.09 -2.54
N THR A 45 -4.33 -5.50 -3.72
CA THR A 45 -4.91 -4.18 -3.95
C THR A 45 -5.79 -4.24 -5.18
N SER A 46 -7.03 -3.81 -5.06
CA SER A 46 -8.00 -3.78 -6.15
C SER A 46 -8.59 -2.39 -6.38
N TYR A 47 -8.99 -2.14 -7.62
CA TYR A 47 -9.77 -0.96 -8.03
C TYR A 47 -10.71 -1.40 -9.15
N GLY A 48 -12.00 -1.54 -8.85
CA GLY A 48 -12.96 -2.14 -9.77
C GLY A 48 -12.52 -3.57 -10.17
N PRO A 49 -12.44 -3.91 -11.47
CA PRO A 49 -12.07 -5.25 -11.92
C PRO A 49 -10.56 -5.54 -11.92
N LEU A 50 -9.72 -4.57 -11.55
CA LEU A 50 -8.26 -4.73 -11.56
C LEU A 50 -7.75 -5.06 -10.17
N GLU A 51 -6.84 -6.03 -10.07
CA GLU A 51 -6.18 -6.43 -8.83
C GLU A 51 -4.68 -6.64 -9.06
N ILE A 52 -3.86 -6.22 -8.09
CA ILE A 52 -2.43 -6.55 -8.01
C ILE A 52 -2.19 -7.22 -6.65
N ALA A 53 -1.60 -8.42 -6.67
CA ALA A 53 -1.20 -9.14 -5.47
C ALA A 53 0.33 -9.26 -5.36
N LEU A 54 0.87 -9.00 -4.17
CA LEU A 54 2.30 -8.91 -3.87
C LEU A 54 2.60 -9.64 -2.55
N ARG A 55 3.85 -10.10 -2.40
CA ARG A 55 4.34 -10.71 -1.15
C ARG A 55 5.69 -10.11 -0.72
N PRO A 56 5.75 -8.81 -0.37
CA PRO A 56 6.96 -8.20 0.17
C PRO A 56 7.41 -8.86 1.49
N ARG A 57 8.72 -8.82 1.75
CA ARG A 57 9.27 -9.22 3.06
C ARG A 57 8.88 -8.20 4.12
N VAL A 58 8.32 -8.69 5.23
CA VAL A 58 7.78 -7.88 6.32
C VAL A 58 8.84 -6.96 6.92
N GLU A 59 10.00 -7.51 7.28
CA GLU A 59 11.06 -6.74 7.94
C GLU A 59 11.65 -5.66 7.03
N GLU A 60 11.72 -5.93 5.72
CA GLU A 60 12.17 -4.93 4.76
C GLU A 60 11.15 -3.80 4.63
N LEU A 61 9.86 -4.12 4.55
CA LEU A 61 8.79 -3.13 4.53
C LEU A 61 8.80 -2.27 5.78
N LYS A 62 8.85 -2.88 6.98
CA LYS A 62 8.93 -2.14 8.25
C LYS A 62 10.12 -1.20 8.28
N ARG A 63 11.29 -1.70 7.88
CA ARG A 63 12.52 -0.88 7.79
C ARG A 63 12.33 0.33 6.89
N VAL A 64 11.74 0.15 5.70
CA VAL A 64 11.46 1.27 4.79
C VAL A 64 10.47 2.25 5.41
N LEU A 65 9.37 1.77 5.98
CA LEU A 65 8.34 2.61 6.61
C LEU A 65 8.91 3.46 7.76
N ARG A 66 9.76 2.89 8.62
CA ARG A 66 10.42 3.63 9.72
C ARG A 66 11.35 4.74 9.24
N MET A 67 11.93 4.59 8.05
CA MET A 67 12.86 5.56 7.48
C MET A 67 12.19 6.60 6.57
N LEU A 68 10.88 6.48 6.32
CA LEU A 68 10.18 7.47 5.49
C LEU A 68 10.19 8.83 6.18
N GLN A 69 10.64 9.84 5.44
CA GLN A 69 10.55 11.23 5.84
C GLN A 69 9.48 11.92 4.99
N PRO A 70 8.73 12.88 5.54
CA PRO A 70 7.82 13.68 4.74
C PRO A 70 8.58 14.46 3.66
N VAL A 71 8.21 14.26 2.39
CA VAL A 71 8.82 14.96 1.26
C VAL A 71 7.73 15.37 0.27
N ASP A 72 7.55 16.68 0.12
CA ASP A 72 6.66 17.23 -0.90
C ASP A 72 7.34 17.26 -2.28
N GLY A 73 6.58 16.96 -3.33
CA GLY A 73 7.07 16.94 -4.71
C GLY A 73 7.58 15.57 -5.20
N LEU A 74 7.85 14.61 -4.31
CA LEU A 74 8.16 13.21 -4.67
C LEU A 74 7.02 12.30 -4.21
N GLN A 75 6.22 11.80 -5.16
CA GLN A 75 5.06 10.96 -4.83
C GLN A 75 5.46 9.61 -4.20
N PHE A 76 6.50 8.96 -4.71
CA PHE A 76 6.96 7.66 -4.21
C PHE A 76 8.47 7.69 -4.00
N SER A 77 8.89 8.19 -2.84
CA SER A 77 10.30 8.42 -2.47
C SER A 77 11.12 7.15 -2.20
N ARG A 78 10.45 6.01 -2.00
CA ARG A 78 11.05 4.70 -1.76
C ARG A 78 10.33 3.66 -2.60
N GLN A 79 11.05 2.61 -2.97
CA GLN A 79 10.51 1.46 -3.69
C GLN A 79 11.02 0.18 -3.05
N LEU A 80 10.14 -0.79 -2.89
CA LEU A 80 10.45 -2.12 -2.36
C LEU A 80 10.00 -3.18 -3.36
N GLY A 81 10.80 -4.23 -3.56
CA GLY A 81 10.57 -5.29 -4.55
C GLY A 81 11.60 -5.27 -5.67
N SER A 82 11.20 -5.73 -6.85
CA SER A 82 12.06 -5.85 -8.04
C SER A 82 11.75 -4.77 -9.08
N GLY A 83 12.51 -4.76 -10.18
CA GLY A 83 12.21 -3.92 -11.33
C GLY A 83 10.93 -4.30 -12.09
N GLN A 84 10.38 -5.49 -11.85
CA GLN A 84 9.16 -5.98 -12.52
C GLN A 84 7.93 -5.93 -11.62
N THR A 85 8.12 -5.93 -10.30
CA THR A 85 7.03 -6.00 -9.33
C THR A 85 7.46 -5.30 -8.06
N SER A 86 6.79 -4.20 -7.71
CA SER A 86 7.22 -3.33 -6.60
C SER A 86 6.08 -2.62 -5.89
N ILE A 87 6.40 -2.12 -4.70
CA ILE A 87 5.60 -1.18 -3.92
C ILE A 87 6.36 0.12 -3.80
N GLY A 88 5.86 1.17 -4.44
CA GLY A 88 6.30 2.55 -4.21
C GLY A 88 5.67 3.10 -2.94
N LEU A 89 6.46 3.81 -2.13
CA LEU A 89 6.05 4.41 -0.86
C LEU A 89 6.52 5.87 -0.77
N GLY A 90 5.65 6.75 -0.30
CA GLY A 90 5.98 8.15 -0.04
C GLY A 90 5.18 8.71 1.11
N LEU A 91 5.80 9.53 1.96
CA LEU A 91 5.11 10.24 3.03
C LEU A 91 5.00 11.70 2.65
N GLN A 92 3.79 12.26 2.67
CA GLN A 92 3.55 13.68 2.40
C GLN A 92 3.64 14.49 3.70
N SER A 93 3.89 15.80 3.59
CA SER A 93 3.95 16.71 4.76
C SER A 93 2.63 16.78 5.54
N ASP A 94 1.51 16.55 4.85
CA ASP A 94 0.17 16.43 5.45
C ASP A 94 -0.08 15.10 6.19
N GLY A 95 0.92 14.22 6.25
CA GLY A 95 0.84 12.94 6.96
C GLY A 95 0.20 11.81 6.16
N ARG A 96 -0.21 12.02 4.91
CA ARG A 96 -0.70 10.92 4.05
C ARG A 96 0.42 10.02 3.60
N LEU A 97 0.17 8.70 3.63
CA LEU A 97 1.07 7.70 3.05
C LEU A 97 0.62 7.34 1.64
N LEU A 98 1.44 7.65 0.66
CA LEU A 98 1.26 7.22 -0.72
C LEU A 98 1.78 5.79 -0.88
N ILE A 99 0.96 4.93 -1.47
CA ILE A 99 1.26 3.52 -1.77
C ILE A 99 0.99 3.26 -3.25
N ARG A 100 1.95 2.64 -3.93
CA ARG A 100 1.82 2.22 -5.33
C ARG A 100 2.30 0.79 -5.52
N PRO A 101 1.43 -0.22 -5.39
CA PRO A 101 1.69 -1.52 -6.02
C PRO A 101 1.77 -1.34 -7.54
N ALA A 102 2.81 -1.89 -8.15
CA ALA A 102 3.02 -1.84 -9.58
C ALA A 102 3.61 -3.15 -10.12
N VAL A 103 3.13 -3.55 -11.29
CA VAL A 103 3.71 -4.60 -12.14
C VAL A 103 4.13 -3.94 -13.44
N ILE A 104 5.40 -4.09 -13.79
CA ILE A 104 5.97 -3.59 -15.03
C ILE A 104 6.05 -4.75 -16.01
N GLY A 105 5.64 -4.50 -17.25
CA GLY A 105 5.76 -5.45 -18.36
C GLY A 105 7.05 -5.24 -19.14
N ASP A 106 7.37 -6.21 -19.98
CA ASP A 106 8.53 -6.22 -20.89
C ASP A 106 8.45 -5.13 -21.99
N ALA A 107 7.25 -4.80 -22.48
CA ALA A 107 7.01 -3.94 -23.62
C ALA A 107 6.66 -2.46 -23.26
N SER A 108 7.31 -1.88 -22.25
CA SER A 108 7.12 -0.48 -21.77
C SER A 108 5.78 -0.17 -21.07
N GLY A 109 4.91 -1.16 -20.90
CA GLY A 109 3.66 -1.02 -20.15
C GLY A 109 3.87 -1.22 -18.65
N TYR A 110 3.00 -0.63 -17.84
CA TYR A 110 2.90 -0.98 -16.42
C TYR A 110 1.45 -0.89 -15.94
N ILE A 111 1.10 -1.73 -14.99
CA ILE A 111 -0.15 -1.65 -14.23
C ILE A 111 0.23 -1.16 -12.85
N ALA A 112 -0.41 -0.09 -12.39
CA ALA A 112 -0.25 0.40 -11.04
C ALA A 112 -1.56 0.91 -10.48
N ILE A 113 -1.75 0.70 -9.18
CA ILE A 113 -2.85 1.29 -8.43
C ILE A 113 -2.22 2.33 -7.51
N ASN A 114 -2.63 3.59 -7.62
CA ASN A 114 -2.08 4.67 -6.80
C ASN A 114 -3.03 4.99 -5.67
N LEU A 115 -2.56 4.83 -4.45
CA LEU A 115 -3.34 4.99 -3.24
C LEU A 115 -2.71 6.04 -2.34
N ALA A 116 -3.55 6.75 -1.60
CA ALA A 116 -3.16 7.58 -0.48
C ALA A 116 -3.91 7.08 0.76
N LEU A 117 -3.20 6.68 1.80
CA LEU A 117 -3.82 6.45 3.10
C LEU A 117 -3.95 7.79 3.82
N ALA A 118 -5.16 8.06 4.32
CA ALA A 118 -5.38 9.15 5.26
C ALA A 118 -4.50 8.96 6.52
N PRO A 119 -4.14 10.03 7.25
CA PRO A 119 -3.26 9.94 8.41
C PRO A 119 -3.71 8.90 9.44
N GLU A 120 -5.02 8.77 9.67
CA GLU A 120 -5.61 7.84 10.64
C GLU A 120 -5.45 6.39 10.17
N ALA A 121 -5.75 6.12 8.90
CA ALA A 121 -5.57 4.80 8.30
C ALA A 121 -4.09 4.38 8.25
N ARG A 122 -3.18 5.34 8.02
CA ARG A 122 -1.73 5.13 8.10
C ARG A 122 -1.30 4.74 9.51
N VAL A 123 -1.79 5.44 10.54
CA VAL A 123 -1.47 5.12 11.93
C VAL A 123 -1.93 3.70 12.27
N ALA A 124 -3.16 3.33 11.92
CA ALA A 124 -3.67 1.98 12.13
C ALA A 124 -2.81 0.91 11.43
N LEU A 125 -2.38 1.18 10.18
CA LEU A 125 -1.47 0.29 9.46
C LEU A 125 -0.12 0.13 10.18
N PHE A 126 0.44 1.24 10.66
CA PHE A 126 1.76 1.23 11.33
C PHE A 126 1.68 0.48 12.66
N GLU A 127 0.63 0.69 13.44
CA GLU A 127 0.37 -0.02 14.68
C GLU A 127 0.21 -1.53 14.43
N TRP A 128 -0.58 -1.93 13.43
CA TRP A 128 -0.75 -3.34 13.06
C TRP A 128 0.56 -3.99 12.64
N LEU A 129 1.41 -3.28 11.89
CA LEU A 129 2.74 -3.77 11.51
C LEU A 129 3.77 -3.67 12.65
N GLY A 130 3.50 -2.95 13.73
CA GLY A 130 4.49 -2.65 14.77
C GLY A 130 5.68 -1.83 14.25
N VAL A 131 5.39 -0.83 13.41
CA VAL A 131 6.37 0.09 12.80
C VAL A 131 6.70 1.22 13.75
#